data_AF-A0A0X8HVC8-F1
#
_entry.id   AF-A0A0X8HVC8-F1
#
_cell.length_a   1.000
_cell.length_b   1.000
_cell.length_c   1.000
_cell.angle_alpha   90.00
_cell.angle_beta   90.00
_cell.angle_gamma   90.00
#
_symmetry.space_group_name_H-M   'P 1'
#
loop_
_entity.id
_entity.type
_entity.pdbx_description
1 polymer ?
#
loop_
_entity_poly.entity_id
_entity_poly.type
_entity_poly.pdbx_seq_one_letter_code
_entity_poly.pdbx_strand_id
1 'polypeptide(L)'
;MYEKVNHSSEVTKLLTDSDSRAADTRRRTKFTILDILRILLGLVLLLECINRVIYGQWLSPKLLFNRRKPNYDLKPSIYWSENHIEIPHIFTHDELLTYSSTAEDREDPEDRPVLMSISGKVYDVSRSPQFYGANGPYRRFTGTDCSNLFGYPVWDIVALSTEECSPDVSNLKPSQLRRVREWESFYEERYPLVGYYQAVQ
;
A
#
# COMPACT_ATOMS: atom_id res chain seq x y z
N MET A 1 -19.91 -81.54 -16.74
CA MET A 1 -19.38 -80.46 -15.88
C MET A 1 -20.37 -79.31 -16.00
N TYR A 2 -21.39 -79.28 -15.14
CA TYR A 2 -22.46 -78.27 -15.21
C TYR A 2 -22.06 -77.09 -14.34
N GLU A 3 -21.76 -75.97 -14.99
CA GLU A 3 -21.41 -74.70 -14.35
C GLU A 3 -22.68 -74.07 -13.80
N LYS A 4 -22.88 -74.19 -12.48
CA LYS A 4 -23.93 -73.44 -11.77
C LYS A 4 -23.55 -71.97 -11.79
N VAL A 5 -24.03 -71.24 -12.80
CA VAL A 5 -23.97 -69.78 -12.81
C VAL A 5 -24.71 -69.29 -11.56
N ASN A 6 -23.96 -68.66 -10.66
CA ASN A 6 -24.44 -68.25 -9.34
C ASN A 6 -25.34 -67.01 -9.49
N HIS A 7 -26.60 -67.24 -9.86
CA HIS A 7 -27.62 -66.22 -10.13
C HIS A 7 -27.77 -65.20 -8.98
N SER A 8 -27.40 -65.58 -7.75
CA SER A 8 -27.41 -64.72 -6.57
C SER A 8 -26.38 -63.58 -6.62
N SER A 9 -25.20 -63.80 -7.21
CA SER A 9 -24.14 -62.78 -7.29
C SER A 9 -24.45 -61.69 -8.32
N GLU A 10 -25.13 -62.05 -9.41
CA GLU A 10 -25.49 -61.12 -10.47
C GLU A 10 -26.64 -60.20 -10.03
N VAL A 11 -27.62 -60.74 -9.30
CA VAL A 11 -28.72 -59.96 -8.70
C VAL A 11 -28.19 -58.99 -7.64
N THR A 12 -27.25 -59.42 -6.79
CA THR A 12 -26.64 -58.50 -5.80
C THR A 12 -25.81 -57.40 -6.45
N LYS A 13 -25.14 -57.68 -7.57
CA LYS A 13 -24.41 -56.66 -8.35
C LYS A 13 -25.36 -55.65 -9.01
N LEU A 14 -26.52 -56.09 -9.52
CA LEU A 14 -27.51 -55.21 -10.11
C LEU A 14 -28.22 -54.33 -9.07
N LEU A 15 -28.50 -54.87 -7.88
CA LEU A 15 -29.08 -54.11 -6.77
C LEU A 15 -28.10 -53.06 -6.24
N THR A 16 -26.82 -53.41 -6.09
CA THR A 16 -25.79 -52.45 -5.65
C THR A 16 -25.51 -51.36 -6.69
N ASP A 17 -25.58 -51.68 -7.98
CA ASP A 17 -25.36 -50.70 -9.07
C ASP A 17 -26.61 -49.83 -9.37
N SER A 18 -27.80 -50.29 -8.96
CA SER A 18 -29.02 -49.50 -8.94
C SER A 18 -29.01 -48.50 -7.78
N ASP A 19 -28.64 -48.95 -6.58
CA ASP A 19 -28.56 -48.10 -5.39
C ASP A 19 -27.47 -47.03 -5.52
N SER A 20 -26.33 -47.35 -6.15
CA SER A 20 -25.25 -46.39 -6.42
C SER A 20 -25.68 -45.28 -7.39
N ARG A 21 -26.35 -45.62 -8.50
CA ARG A 21 -26.88 -44.64 -9.46
C ARG A 21 -28.01 -43.81 -8.86
N ALA A 22 -28.88 -44.41 -8.04
CA ALA A 22 -29.93 -43.68 -7.32
C ALA A 22 -29.35 -42.70 -6.28
N ALA A 23 -28.25 -43.09 -5.60
CA ALA A 23 -27.53 -42.24 -4.66
C ALA A 23 -26.79 -41.07 -5.34
N ASP A 24 -26.23 -41.30 -6.53
CA ASP A 24 -25.54 -40.27 -7.33
C ASP A 24 -26.53 -39.21 -7.84
N THR A 25 -27.69 -39.66 -8.33
CA THR A 25 -28.78 -38.76 -8.79
C THR A 25 -29.34 -37.88 -7.66
N ARG A 26 -29.21 -38.30 -6.39
CA ARG A 26 -29.68 -37.58 -5.21
C ARG A 26 -28.71 -36.49 -4.72
N ARG A 27 -27.49 -36.40 -5.26
CA ARG A 27 -26.55 -35.29 -5.02
C ARG A 27 -26.78 -34.11 -5.96
N ARG A 28 -28.04 -33.78 -6.26
CA ARG A 28 -28.39 -32.52 -6.93
C ARG A 28 -28.08 -31.38 -5.95
N THR A 29 -27.00 -30.64 -6.17
CA THR A 29 -26.63 -29.47 -5.38
C THR A 29 -27.79 -28.47 -5.42
N LYS A 30 -28.49 -28.30 -4.29
CA LYS A 30 -29.54 -27.30 -4.16
C LYS A 30 -28.85 -25.98 -3.91
N PHE A 31 -28.68 -25.18 -4.95
CA PHE A 31 -28.23 -23.80 -4.80
C PHE A 31 -29.26 -23.04 -3.96
N THR A 32 -28.86 -22.70 -2.74
CA THR A 32 -29.70 -21.96 -1.81
C THR A 32 -29.57 -20.46 -2.08
N ILE A 33 -30.59 -19.68 -1.77
CA ILE A 33 -30.51 -18.21 -1.86
C ILE A 33 -29.32 -17.69 -1.04
N LEU A 34 -29.03 -18.33 0.10
CA LEU A 34 -27.87 -18.04 0.92
C LEU A 34 -26.53 -18.24 0.16
N ASP A 35 -26.46 -19.21 -0.76
CA ASP A 35 -25.29 -19.43 -1.62
C ASP A 35 -25.10 -18.31 -2.63
N ILE A 36 -26.20 -17.82 -3.19
CA ILE A 36 -26.17 -16.69 -4.13
C ILE A 36 -25.74 -15.42 -3.38
N LEU A 37 -26.29 -15.19 -2.18
CA LEU A 37 -25.94 -14.03 -1.36
C LEU A 37 -24.46 -14.04 -0.95
N ARG A 38 -23.89 -15.18 -0.55
CA ARG A 38 -22.45 -15.26 -0.21
C ARG A 38 -21.55 -15.04 -1.43
N ILE A 39 -21.95 -15.56 -2.60
CA ILE A 39 -21.18 -15.39 -3.84
C ILE A 39 -21.23 -13.93 -4.29
N LEU A 40 -22.39 -13.28 -4.26
CA LEU A 40 -22.54 -11.86 -4.60
C LEU A 40 -21.75 -10.97 -3.63
N LEU A 41 -21.82 -11.25 -2.33
CA LEU A 41 -21.00 -10.54 -1.34
C LEU A 41 -19.50 -10.70 -1.63
N GLY A 42 -19.06 -11.93 -1.92
CA GLY A 42 -17.68 -12.23 -2.29
C GLY A 42 -17.24 -11.53 -3.59
N LEU A 43 -18.09 -11.49 -4.60
CA LEU A 43 -17.82 -10.81 -5.87
C LEU A 43 -17.73 -9.29 -5.69
N VAL A 44 -18.62 -8.69 -4.89
CA VAL A 44 -18.55 -7.27 -4.54
C VAL A 44 -17.23 -6.96 -3.83
N LEU A 45 -16.89 -7.73 -2.79
CA LEU A 45 -15.62 -7.55 -2.08
C LEU A 45 -14.39 -7.76 -2.98
N LEU A 46 -14.46 -8.71 -3.92
CA LEU A 46 -13.39 -8.95 -4.88
C LEU A 46 -13.24 -7.78 -5.85
N LEU A 47 -14.35 -7.23 -6.37
CA LEU A 47 -14.34 -6.05 -7.23
C LEU A 47 -13.79 -4.82 -6.49
N GLU A 48 -14.13 -4.65 -5.21
CA GLU A 48 -13.54 -3.60 -4.36
C GLU A 48 -12.03 -3.80 -4.16
N CYS A 49 -11.58 -5.03 -3.91
CA CYS A 49 -10.16 -5.37 -3.81
C CYS A 49 -9.42 -5.11 -5.13
N ILE A 50 -10.00 -5.48 -6.27
CA ILE A 50 -9.44 -5.23 -7.59
C ILE A 50 -9.34 -3.72 -7.84
N ASN A 51 -10.40 -2.96 -7.56
CA ASN A 51 -10.39 -1.50 -7.71
C ASN A 51 -9.32 -0.84 -6.83
N ARG A 52 -9.17 -1.32 -5.58
CA ARG A 52 -8.11 -0.87 -4.69
C ARG A 52 -6.71 -1.14 -5.27
N VAL A 53 -6.50 -2.33 -5.83
CA VAL A 53 -5.21 -2.75 -6.39
C VAL A 53 -4.90 -2.04 -7.71
N ILE A 54 -5.88 -1.77 -8.58
CA ILE A 54 -5.65 -1.18 -9.92
C ILE A 54 -5.70 0.35 -9.91
N TYR A 55 -6.66 0.93 -9.19
CA TYR A 55 -6.90 2.38 -9.19
C TYR A 55 -6.37 3.08 -7.94
N GLY A 56 -5.85 2.31 -6.97
CA GLY A 56 -5.31 2.86 -5.71
C GLY A 56 -6.37 3.44 -4.78
N GLN A 57 -7.66 3.28 -5.10
CA GLN A 57 -8.78 3.86 -4.38
C GLN A 57 -9.80 2.76 -4.06
N TRP A 58 -10.20 2.64 -2.79
CA TRP A 58 -11.47 1.99 -2.44
C TRP A 58 -12.61 2.82 -3.04
N LEU A 59 -13.71 2.20 -3.54
CA LEU A 59 -14.96 2.95 -3.67
C LEU A 59 -15.28 3.49 -2.27
N SER A 60 -15.26 4.81 -2.13
CA SER A 60 -14.95 5.41 -0.84
C SER A 60 -15.97 4.97 0.23
N PRO A 61 -15.56 4.46 1.40
CA PRO A 61 -16.45 4.24 2.53
C PRO A 61 -16.87 5.58 3.18
N LYS A 62 -16.84 6.70 2.44
CA LYS A 62 -17.32 8.01 2.89
C LYS A 62 -18.82 7.97 3.23
N LEU A 63 -19.58 7.06 2.62
CA LEU A 63 -21.02 6.90 2.87
C LEU A 63 -21.34 6.06 4.13
N LEU A 64 -20.46 5.14 4.53
CA LEU A 64 -20.74 4.18 5.61
C LEU A 64 -19.89 4.38 6.87
N PHE A 65 -18.70 4.99 6.76
CA PHE A 65 -17.80 5.17 7.88
C PHE A 65 -17.21 6.58 7.84
N ASN A 66 -17.89 7.50 8.53
CA ASN A 66 -17.30 8.78 8.91
C ASN A 66 -16.23 8.52 9.98
N ARG A 67 -15.09 7.94 9.58
CA ARG A 67 -13.91 7.82 10.45
C ARG A 67 -13.42 9.23 10.71
N ARG A 68 -13.59 9.71 11.95
CA ARG A 68 -12.98 10.97 12.40
C ARG A 68 -11.49 10.91 12.05
N LYS A 69 -11.00 11.89 11.29
CA LYS A 69 -9.57 12.02 11.02
C LYS A 69 -8.86 12.17 12.37
N PRO A 70 -7.82 11.38 12.67
CA PRO A 70 -7.02 11.62 13.86
C PRO A 70 -6.44 13.03 13.82
N ASN A 71 -6.41 13.70 14.98
CA ASN A 71 -5.81 15.03 15.10
C ASN A 71 -4.29 14.85 15.23
N TYR A 72 -3.54 15.22 14.20
CA TYR A 72 -2.08 15.16 14.22
C TYR A 72 -1.53 16.45 14.82
N ASP A 73 -0.68 16.37 15.84
CA ASP A 73 0.11 17.53 16.28
C ASP A 73 1.20 17.76 15.23
N LEU A 74 1.11 18.85 14.47
CA LEU A 74 2.05 19.21 13.39
C LEU A 74 3.19 20.09 13.89
N LYS A 75 3.43 20.15 15.21
CA LYS A 75 4.58 20.85 15.76
C LYS A 75 5.90 20.20 15.30
N PRO A 76 6.87 20.99 14.81
CA PRO A 76 8.22 20.51 14.53
C PRO A 76 8.92 19.98 15.79
N SER A 77 9.93 19.14 15.60
CA SER A 77 10.79 18.63 16.69
C SER A 77 11.51 19.75 17.44
N ILE A 78 11.90 19.50 18.70
CA ILE A 78 12.70 20.43 19.52
C ILE A 78 14.10 20.62 18.93
N TYR A 79 14.59 19.61 18.18
CA TYR A 79 15.87 19.62 17.47
C TYR A 79 16.17 20.93 16.74
N TRP A 80 15.18 21.48 16.05
CA TRP A 80 15.33 22.71 15.26
C TRP A 80 15.70 23.91 16.14
N SER A 81 15.02 24.04 17.28
CA SER A 81 15.30 25.12 18.23
C SER A 81 16.63 24.94 18.95
N GLU A 82 17.02 23.70 19.27
CA GLU A 82 18.29 23.38 19.93
C GLU A 82 19.50 23.62 19.03
N ASN A 83 19.36 23.37 17.73
CA ASN A 83 20.42 23.58 16.74
C ASN A 83 20.38 25.00 16.13
N HIS A 84 19.54 25.91 16.65
CA HIS A 84 19.39 27.28 16.17
C HIS A 84 19.02 27.40 14.67
N ILE A 85 18.21 26.47 14.17
CA ILE A 85 17.72 26.46 12.79
C ILE A 85 16.29 27.03 12.77
N GLU A 86 16.08 28.10 11.99
CA GLU A 86 14.75 28.72 11.84
C GLU A 86 13.91 27.98 10.79
N ILE A 87 12.64 27.71 11.12
CA ILE A 87 11.67 27.07 10.23
C ILE A 87 10.71 28.13 9.67
N PRO A 88 10.34 28.11 8.37
CA PRO A 88 10.76 27.14 7.35
C PRO A 88 12.18 27.38 6.84
N HIS A 89 13.01 26.33 6.86
CA HIS A 89 14.38 26.37 6.38
C HIS A 89 14.48 26.01 4.89
N ILE A 90 15.48 26.55 4.19
CA ILE A 90 15.75 26.18 2.79
C ILE A 90 16.85 25.12 2.78
N PHE A 91 16.51 23.91 2.39
CA PHE A 91 17.43 22.79 2.34
C PHE A 91 18.05 22.66 0.94
N THR A 92 19.37 22.60 0.89
CA THR A 92 20.12 22.18 -0.30
C THR A 92 20.13 20.65 -0.42
N HIS A 93 20.57 20.12 -1.56
CA HIS A 93 20.69 18.67 -1.76
C HIS A 93 21.62 18.02 -0.72
N ASP A 94 22.86 18.49 -0.64
CA ASP A 94 23.86 17.91 0.26
C ASP A 94 23.43 18.04 1.73
N GLU A 95 22.81 19.15 2.09
CA GLU A 95 22.27 19.37 3.43
C GLU A 95 21.13 18.41 3.74
N LEU A 96 20.15 18.25 2.82
CA LEU A 96 19.02 17.35 3.03
C LEU A 96 19.48 15.89 3.17
N LEU A 97 20.52 15.49 2.43
CA LEU A 97 21.11 14.15 2.51
C LEU A 97 21.60 13.79 3.91
N THR A 98 22.08 14.76 4.69
CA THR A 98 22.51 14.53 6.09
C THR A 98 21.37 14.10 7.00
N TYR A 99 20.12 14.39 6.63
CA TYR A 99 18.92 13.98 7.34
C TYR A 99 18.30 12.68 6.81
N SER A 100 19.01 11.96 5.94
CA SER A 100 18.62 10.62 5.54
C SER A 100 18.66 9.66 6.73
N SER A 101 17.77 8.68 6.70
CA SER A 101 17.78 7.58 7.67
C SER A 101 18.94 6.59 7.48
N THR A 102 19.62 6.64 6.33
CA THR A 102 20.77 5.78 5.99
C THR A 102 22.10 6.52 5.97
N ALA A 103 22.14 7.77 6.45
CA ALA A 103 23.36 8.56 6.45
C ALA A 103 24.43 7.89 7.34
N GLU A 104 25.64 7.70 6.80
CA GLU A 104 26.74 6.98 7.48
C GLU A 104 27.28 7.73 8.71
N ASP A 105 27.07 9.05 8.76
CA ASP A 105 27.48 9.96 9.83
C ASP A 105 26.48 10.04 11.00
N ARG A 106 25.41 9.23 10.97
CA ARG A 106 24.36 9.24 11.99
C ARG A 106 24.83 8.44 13.23
N GLU A 107 25.51 9.12 14.15
CA GLU A 107 26.02 8.53 15.39
C GLU A 107 24.91 7.98 16.29
N ASP A 108 23.82 8.73 16.49
CA ASP A 108 22.64 8.28 17.22
C ASP A 108 21.36 8.43 16.36
N PRO A 109 20.61 7.34 16.10
CA PRO A 109 19.36 7.40 15.36
C PRO A 109 18.27 8.23 16.05
N GLU A 110 18.34 8.46 17.36
CA GLU A 110 17.30 9.19 18.11
C GLU A 110 17.51 10.72 18.11
N ASP A 111 18.73 11.22 17.91
CA ASP A 111 19.06 12.64 18.10
C ASP A 111 18.81 13.53 16.88
N ARG A 112 18.80 12.96 15.66
CA ARG A 112 18.60 13.72 14.42
C ARG A 112 17.24 13.41 13.80
N PRO A 113 16.45 14.39 13.33
CA PRO A 113 15.21 14.09 12.63
C PRO A 113 15.49 13.37 11.30
N VAL A 114 14.50 12.60 10.83
CA VAL A 114 14.48 12.02 9.49
C VAL A 114 13.59 12.88 8.61
N LEU A 115 14.15 13.38 7.51
CA LEU A 115 13.44 14.28 6.61
C LEU A 115 13.12 13.61 5.28
N MET A 116 12.05 14.09 4.65
CA MET A 116 11.64 13.68 3.31
C MET A 116 11.14 14.90 2.55
N SER A 117 11.49 15.02 1.27
CA SER A 117 10.92 16.04 0.38
C SER A 117 9.93 15.45 -0.61
N ILE A 118 8.84 16.19 -0.84
CA ILE A 118 7.90 15.96 -1.93
C ILE A 118 7.39 17.29 -2.47
N SER A 119 7.43 17.44 -3.79
CA SER A 119 7.12 18.65 -4.54
C SER A 119 7.84 19.90 -4.01
N GLY A 120 9.11 19.74 -3.59
CA GLY A 120 9.90 20.83 -3.02
C GLY A 120 9.54 21.20 -1.57
N LYS A 121 8.62 20.48 -0.91
CA LYS A 121 8.28 20.70 0.51
C LYS A 121 8.95 19.64 1.37
N VAL A 122 9.63 20.06 2.44
CA VAL A 122 10.36 19.19 3.35
C VAL A 122 9.55 18.94 4.61
N TYR A 123 9.31 17.67 4.91
CA TYR A 123 8.53 17.20 6.06
C TYR A 123 9.38 16.40 7.03
N ASP A 124 9.11 16.60 8.33
CA ASP A 124 9.71 15.79 9.40
C ASP A 124 8.92 14.48 9.59
N VAL A 125 9.51 13.38 9.14
CA VAL A 125 8.88 12.05 9.17
C VAL A 125 9.33 11.19 10.35
N SER A 126 10.07 11.77 11.31
CA SER A 126 10.65 11.08 12.46
C SER A 126 9.62 10.36 13.34
N ARG A 127 8.36 10.83 13.35
CA ARG A 127 7.24 10.19 14.08
C ARG A 127 6.86 8.80 13.55
N SER A 128 7.44 8.36 12.43
CA SER A 128 7.09 7.11 11.75
C SER A 128 8.35 6.29 11.40
N PRO A 129 9.21 5.97 12.39
CA PRO A 129 10.49 5.30 12.17
C PRO A 129 10.33 3.90 11.57
N GLN A 130 9.20 3.23 11.80
CA GLN A 130 8.89 1.94 11.19
C GLN A 130 8.83 1.98 9.66
N PHE A 131 8.56 3.16 9.09
CA PHE A 131 8.46 3.36 7.64
C PHE A 131 9.71 4.04 7.08
N TYR A 132 10.16 5.11 7.74
CA TYR A 132 11.19 6.00 7.22
C TYR A 132 12.53 5.87 7.95
N GLY A 133 12.63 5.08 9.02
CA GLY A 133 13.92 4.84 9.70
C GLY A 133 14.86 3.94 8.88
N ALA A 134 16.06 3.68 9.40
CA ALA A 134 17.13 2.97 8.68
C ALA A 134 16.73 1.58 8.14
N ASN A 135 15.83 0.90 8.86
CA ASN A 135 15.30 -0.43 8.49
C ASN A 135 13.90 -0.37 7.86
N GLY A 136 13.36 0.83 7.66
CA GLY A 136 12.04 1.05 7.09
C GLY A 136 12.02 0.84 5.57
N PRO A 137 10.89 0.36 5.00
CA PRO A 137 10.76 0.15 3.56
C PRO A 137 10.86 1.44 2.73
N TYR A 138 10.63 2.61 3.35
CA TYR A 138 10.63 3.91 2.67
C TYR A 138 11.90 4.73 2.95
N ARG A 139 12.94 4.12 3.52
CA ARG A 139 14.24 4.77 3.79
C ARG A 139 14.85 5.46 2.56
N ARG A 140 14.69 4.89 1.36
CA ARG A 140 15.22 5.42 0.10
C ARG A 140 14.68 6.81 -0.24
N PHE A 141 13.51 7.16 0.27
CA PHE A 141 12.87 8.45 0.03
C PHE A 141 13.31 9.53 1.03
N THR A 142 14.16 9.19 2.00
CA THR A 142 14.60 10.10 3.07
C THR A 142 15.89 10.82 2.69
N GLY A 143 15.99 12.08 3.11
CA GLY A 143 17.15 12.94 2.83
C GLY A 143 17.28 13.37 1.37
N THR A 144 16.23 13.23 0.56
CA THR A 144 16.24 13.66 -0.85
C THR A 144 14.82 13.96 -1.33
N ASP A 145 14.69 14.57 -2.51
CA ASP A 145 13.40 14.81 -3.16
C ASP A 145 13.16 13.77 -4.26
N CYS A 146 12.20 12.88 -4.02
CA CYS A 146 11.81 11.83 -4.96
C CYS A 146 10.41 12.05 -5.53
N SER A 147 10.02 13.31 -5.77
CA SER A 147 8.71 13.68 -6.29
C SER A 147 8.27 12.87 -7.51
N ASN A 148 9.19 12.57 -8.42
CA ASN A 148 8.92 11.78 -9.61
C ASN A 148 8.38 10.37 -9.29
N LEU A 149 8.93 9.71 -8.27
CA LEU A 149 8.61 8.33 -7.89
C LEU A 149 7.19 8.20 -7.31
N PHE A 150 6.68 9.24 -6.64
CA PHE A 150 5.31 9.25 -6.11
C PHE A 150 4.22 9.26 -7.20
N GLY A 151 4.60 9.53 -8.45
CA GLY A 151 3.70 9.42 -9.60
C GLY A 151 3.39 7.96 -9.98
N TYR A 152 4.25 7.02 -9.62
CA TYR A 152 4.11 5.61 -9.95
C TYR A 152 3.28 4.86 -8.90
N PRO A 153 2.48 3.87 -9.33
CA PRO A 153 1.77 3.03 -8.39
C PRO A 153 2.69 1.97 -7.76
N VAL A 154 2.34 1.51 -6.56
CA VAL A 154 3.15 0.57 -5.76
C VAL A 154 3.42 -0.77 -6.47
N TRP A 155 2.56 -1.19 -7.39
CA TRP A 155 2.74 -2.43 -8.15
C TRP A 155 3.69 -2.28 -9.35
N ASP A 156 4.05 -1.06 -9.73
CA ASP A 156 5.04 -0.80 -10.78
C ASP A 156 6.46 -0.90 -10.21
N ILE A 157 6.84 -2.12 -9.85
CA ILE A 157 8.14 -2.42 -9.23
C ILE A 157 9.29 -2.04 -10.17
N VAL A 158 9.08 -2.15 -11.49
CA VAL A 158 10.09 -1.76 -12.47
C VAL A 158 10.37 -0.28 -12.34
N ALA A 159 9.36 0.58 -12.48
CA ALA A 159 9.57 2.02 -12.35
C ALA A 159 10.16 2.39 -10.98
N LEU A 160 9.66 1.82 -9.88
CA LEU A 160 10.16 2.12 -8.53
C LEU A 160 11.61 1.65 -8.28
N SER A 161 12.12 0.67 -9.05
CA SER A 161 13.48 0.16 -8.91
C SER A 161 14.46 0.76 -9.91
N THR A 162 14.03 1.07 -11.14
CA THR A 162 14.88 1.55 -12.21
C THR A 162 15.01 3.08 -12.23
N GLU A 163 13.95 3.79 -11.86
CA GLU A 163 13.98 5.25 -11.87
C GLU A 163 14.80 5.79 -10.70
N GLU A 164 15.59 6.81 -10.98
CA GLU A 164 16.33 7.55 -9.97
C GLU A 164 15.40 8.53 -9.24
N CYS A 165 15.73 8.79 -7.98
CA CYS A 165 15.01 9.77 -7.19
C CYS A 165 15.29 11.18 -7.73
N SER A 166 14.27 11.91 -8.15
CA SER A 166 14.41 13.25 -8.70
C SER A 166 13.26 14.18 -8.31
N PRO A 167 13.56 15.47 -8.06
CA PRO A 167 12.53 16.50 -7.86
C PRO A 167 11.77 16.83 -9.15
N ASP A 168 12.30 16.48 -10.33
CA ASP A 168 11.70 16.85 -11.61
C ASP A 168 10.43 16.02 -11.90
N VAL A 169 9.30 16.72 -11.92
CA VAL A 169 7.98 16.15 -12.25
C VAL A 169 7.47 16.56 -13.63
N SER A 170 8.27 17.30 -14.41
CA SER A 170 7.87 17.84 -15.72
C SER A 170 7.51 16.74 -16.73
N ASN A 171 8.18 15.60 -16.64
CA ASN A 171 7.99 14.44 -17.52
C ASN A 171 6.81 13.54 -17.12
N LEU A 172 6.11 13.83 -16.02
CA LEU A 172 5.01 13.01 -15.53
C LEU A 172 3.71 13.25 -16.30
N LYS A 173 2.96 12.17 -16.57
CA LYS A 173 1.61 12.25 -17.15
C LYS A 173 0.63 12.91 -16.16
N PRO A 174 -0.48 13.51 -16.63
CA PRO A 174 -1.47 14.14 -15.75
C PRO A 174 -2.03 13.22 -14.65
N SER A 175 -2.16 11.91 -14.92
CA SER A 175 -2.58 10.92 -13.92
C SER A 175 -1.53 10.66 -12.86
N GLN A 176 -0.23 10.70 -13.21
CA GLN A 176 0.88 10.55 -12.27
C GLN A 176 1.02 11.82 -11.41
N LEU A 177 0.94 13.01 -12.03
CA LEU A 177 0.93 14.29 -11.30
C LEU A 177 -0.19 14.37 -10.26
N ARG A 178 -1.39 13.85 -10.59
CA ARG A 178 -2.48 13.76 -9.61
C ARG A 178 -2.10 12.91 -8.40
N ARG A 179 -1.42 11.77 -8.60
CA ARG A 179 -0.95 10.94 -7.48
C ARG A 179 0.10 11.66 -6.63
N VAL A 180 1.02 12.38 -7.25
CA VAL A 180 2.00 13.20 -6.52
C VAL A 180 1.28 14.21 -5.62
N ARG A 181 0.25 14.90 -6.12
CA ARG A 181 -0.56 15.85 -5.32
C ARG A 181 -1.35 15.17 -4.20
N GLU A 182 -1.86 13.96 -4.43
CA GLU A 182 -2.54 13.17 -3.40
C GLU A 182 -1.55 12.79 -2.27
N TRP A 183 -0.32 12.43 -2.62
CA TRP A 183 0.76 12.19 -1.66
C TRP A 183 1.17 13.47 -0.92
N GLU A 184 1.33 14.59 -1.62
CA GLU A 184 1.62 15.89 -1.01
C GLU A 184 0.58 16.24 0.06
N SER A 185 -0.71 16.08 -0.26
CA SER A 185 -1.82 16.31 0.68
C SER A 185 -1.77 15.34 1.87
N PHE A 186 -1.38 14.09 1.64
CA PHE A 186 -1.20 13.11 2.71
C PHE A 186 -0.10 13.54 3.70
N TYR A 187 1.02 14.07 3.20
CA TYR A 187 2.12 14.51 4.07
C TYR A 187 1.78 15.79 4.82
N GLU A 188 1.16 16.77 4.14
CA GLU A 188 0.70 18.02 4.75
C GLU A 188 -0.28 17.80 5.91
N GLU A 189 -1.16 16.81 5.80
CA GLU A 189 -2.11 16.48 6.87
C GLU A 189 -1.47 15.77 8.07
N ARG A 190 -0.28 15.16 7.93
CA ARG A 190 0.24 14.16 8.89
C ARG A 190 1.58 14.49 9.50
N TYR A 191 2.39 15.30 8.83
CA TYR A 191 3.78 15.57 9.21
C TYR A 191 4.03 17.08 9.26
N PRO A 192 4.89 17.55 10.19
CA PRO A 192 5.27 18.96 10.26
C PRO A 192 5.99 19.35 8.98
N LEU A 193 5.60 20.48 8.39
CA LEU A 193 6.41 21.15 7.38
C LEU A 193 7.57 21.85 8.09
N VAL A 194 8.80 21.50 7.71
CA VAL A 194 10.02 22.10 8.30
C VAL A 194 10.76 23.02 7.34
N GLY A 195 10.41 22.99 6.05
CA GLY A 195 11.07 23.83 5.08
C GLY A 195 10.77 23.51 3.64
N TYR A 196 11.63 24.00 2.76
CA TYR A 196 11.54 23.83 1.32
C TYR A 196 12.86 23.33 0.75
N TYR A 197 12.77 22.46 -0.25
CA TYR A 197 13.90 21.93 -0.96
C TYR A 197 14.22 22.81 -2.16
N GLN A 198 15.49 23.21 -2.29
CA GLN A 198 15.98 23.95 -3.44
C GLN A 198 17.02 23.11 -4.17
N ALA A 199 16.66 22.60 -5.35
CA ALA A 199 17.64 22.03 -6.26
C ALA A 199 18.54 23.16 -6.77
N VAL A 200 19.84 23.07 -6.50
CA VAL A 200 20.83 23.95 -7.10
C VAL A 200 20.91 23.57 -8.59
N GLN A 201 20.63 24.54 -9.46
CA GLN A 201 20.61 24.38 -10.93
C GLN A 201 22.02 24.18 -11.49
#